data_AF-A0A1I1T6C3-F1
#
_entry.id   AF-A0A1I1T6C3-F1
#
_cell.length_a   1.000
_cell.length_b   1.000
_cell.length_c   1.000
_cell.angle_alpha   90.00
_cell.angle_beta   90.00
_cell.angle_gamma   90.00
#
_symmetry.space_group_name_H-M   'P 1'
#
loop_
_entity.id
_entity.type
_entity.pdbx_description
1 polymer ?
#
loop_
_entity_poly.entity_id
_entity_poly.type
_entity_poly.pdbx_seq_one_letter_code
_entity_poly.pdbx_strand_id
1 'polypeptide(L)'
;MFKLILPLLVIGCLVISCGYKVTIDNPSAERLVVKVDDQEIVLEKEVFKTLVLTEGDHVMKFRDSSFPFTFKKDKDGQGELLINPTRSIYVIDKTIYTRLSLESYNRQLRAVPSNDKTNEMFITGEWTYNLKDEAPGPTNAGALMKDNDYQLKIVKIYRGKDYWYGDGRNALGEKK
;
A
#
# COMPACT_ATOMS: atom_id res chain seq x y z
N MET A 1 49.55 33.62 28.02
CA MET A 1 48.26 33.81 27.33
C MET A 1 47.68 32.44 27.00
N PHE A 2 46.73 31.93 27.79
CA PHE A 2 46.06 30.66 27.50
C PHE A 2 44.77 30.96 26.74
N LYS A 3 44.67 30.48 25.49
CA LYS A 3 43.44 30.53 24.69
C LYS A 3 42.49 29.44 25.18
N LEU A 4 41.35 29.84 25.70
CA LEU A 4 40.22 28.95 25.99
C LEU A 4 39.58 28.56 24.65
N ILE A 5 39.66 27.30 24.26
CA ILE A 5 38.89 26.76 23.12
C ILE A 5 37.65 26.11 23.72
N LEU A 6 36.50 26.76 23.52
CA LEU A 6 35.19 26.24 23.93
C LEU A 6 34.76 25.18 22.90
N PRO A 7 34.54 23.91 23.27
CA PRO A 7 33.99 22.94 22.33
C PRO A 7 32.51 23.29 22.08
N LEU A 8 32.21 23.57 20.81
CA LEU A 8 30.85 23.78 20.32
C LEU A 8 30.08 22.47 20.51
N LEU A 9 29.24 22.43 21.55
CA LEU A 9 28.31 21.32 21.80
C LEU A 9 27.28 21.31 20.67
N VAL A 10 27.52 20.50 19.63
CA VAL A 10 26.52 20.21 18.60
C VAL A 10 25.45 19.37 19.26
N ILE A 11 24.43 20.04 19.79
CA ILE A 11 23.18 19.41 20.20
C ILE A 11 22.52 18.93 18.91
N GLY A 12 22.83 17.69 18.53
CA GLY A 12 22.06 16.98 17.51
C GLY A 12 20.64 16.83 18.05
N CYS A 13 19.73 17.69 17.58
CA CYS A 13 18.30 17.45 17.74
C CYS A 13 18.01 16.06 17.15
N LEU A 14 17.87 15.06 18.01
CA LEU A 14 17.18 13.83 17.69
C LEU A 14 15.73 14.24 17.41
N VAL A 15 15.45 14.57 16.16
CA VAL A 15 14.09 14.65 15.66
C VAL A 15 13.58 13.21 15.70
N ILE A 16 12.91 12.86 16.80
CA ILE A 16 12.12 11.64 16.87
C ILE A 16 10.97 11.85 15.91
N SER A 17 11.21 11.52 14.63
CA SER A 17 10.24 11.58 13.57
C SER A 17 9.10 10.61 13.92
N CYS A 18 7.95 11.16 14.27
CA CYS A 18 6.70 10.41 14.40
C CYS A 18 6.21 10.09 12.98
N GLY A 19 6.83 9.09 12.36
CA GLY A 19 6.53 8.66 11.01
C GLY A 19 5.60 7.44 10.97
N TYR A 20 4.90 7.30 9.85
CA TYR A 20 3.93 6.25 9.57
C TYR A 20 4.46 5.30 8.50
N LYS A 21 4.20 4.02 8.67
CA LYS A 21 4.58 2.99 7.70
C LYS A 21 3.71 3.10 6.46
N VAL A 22 4.34 3.24 5.32
CA VAL A 22 3.72 3.30 3.99
C VAL A 22 4.37 2.23 3.12
N THR A 23 3.59 1.59 2.26
CA THR A 23 4.12 0.56 1.35
C THR A 23 4.41 1.20 0.00
N ILE A 24 5.57 0.90 -0.59
CA ILE A 24 5.87 1.18 -2.00
C ILE A 24 6.09 -0.14 -2.72
N ASP A 25 5.43 -0.33 -3.86
CA ASP A 25 5.49 -1.59 -4.60
C ASP A 25 6.04 -1.41 -6.01
N ASN A 26 6.86 -2.38 -6.41
CA ASN A 26 7.27 -2.58 -7.79
C ASN A 26 6.60 -3.84 -8.35
N PRO A 27 5.46 -3.72 -9.02
CA PRO A 27 4.77 -4.87 -9.63
C PRO A 27 5.41 -5.33 -10.95
N SER A 28 6.38 -4.58 -11.49
CA SER A 28 7.00 -4.84 -12.79
C SER A 28 8.08 -5.92 -12.74
N ALA A 29 8.43 -6.45 -13.92
CA ALA A 29 9.49 -7.43 -14.10
C ALA A 29 10.90 -6.82 -14.08
N GLU A 30 11.02 -5.49 -13.96
CA GLU A 30 12.28 -4.76 -13.99
C GLU A 30 12.60 -4.15 -12.62
N ARG A 31 13.89 -3.95 -12.34
CA ARG A 31 14.34 -3.21 -11.15
C ARG A 31 14.05 -1.72 -11.32
N LEU A 32 13.59 -1.08 -10.25
CA LEU A 32 13.30 0.36 -10.22
C LEU A 32 14.15 1.08 -9.18
N VAL A 33 14.47 2.33 -9.48
CA VAL A 33 15.03 3.29 -8.52
C VAL A 33 14.07 4.46 -8.45
N VAL A 34 13.61 4.77 -7.25
CA VAL A 34 12.73 5.89 -6.93
C VAL A 34 13.35 6.67 -5.79
N LYS A 35 13.09 7.98 -5.73
CA LYS A 35 13.50 8.80 -4.61
C LYS A 35 12.25 9.42 -3.98
N VAL A 36 12.05 9.27 -2.68
CA VAL A 36 10.99 9.96 -1.94
C VAL A 36 11.67 10.94 -1.00
N ASP A 37 11.40 12.22 -1.19
CA ASP A 37 12.12 13.34 -0.59
C ASP A 37 13.64 13.20 -0.82
N ASP A 38 14.41 12.98 0.24
CA ASP A 38 15.86 12.76 0.20
C ASP A 38 16.27 11.28 0.22
N GLN A 39 15.33 10.37 0.38
CA GLN A 39 15.58 8.94 0.47
C GLN A 39 15.54 8.26 -0.90
N GLU A 40 16.68 7.73 -1.35
CA GLU A 40 16.73 6.82 -2.49
C GLU A 40 16.26 5.42 -2.08
N ILE A 41 15.37 4.85 -2.89
CA ILE A 41 14.75 3.55 -2.67
C ILE A 41 14.96 2.72 -3.94
N VAL A 42 15.72 1.64 -3.78
CA VAL A 42 15.88 0.61 -4.81
C VAL A 42 14.81 -0.46 -4.61
N LEU A 43 13.99 -0.72 -5.62
CA LEU A 43 12.98 -1.78 -5.62
C LEU A 43 13.37 -2.84 -6.66
N GLU A 44 13.67 -4.05 -6.19
CA GLU A 44 13.87 -5.19 -7.08
C GLU A 44 12.55 -5.55 -7.78
N LYS A 45 12.63 -6.35 -8.85
CA LYS A 45 11.44 -6.80 -9.59
C LYS A 45 10.45 -7.48 -8.66
N GLU A 46 9.16 -7.16 -8.81
CA GLU A 46 8.06 -7.81 -8.08
C GLU A 46 8.16 -7.72 -6.55
N VAL A 47 8.88 -6.74 -6.00
CA VAL A 47 9.10 -6.55 -4.57
C VAL A 47 8.50 -5.23 -4.09
N PHE A 48 7.89 -5.26 -2.91
CA PHE A 48 7.50 -4.08 -2.16
C PHE A 48 8.48 -3.78 -1.02
N LYS A 49 8.50 -2.53 -0.58
CA LYS A 49 9.21 -2.10 0.64
C LYS A 49 8.30 -1.25 1.51
N THR A 50 8.59 -1.23 2.80
CA THR A 50 7.99 -0.27 3.72
C THR A 50 8.91 0.94 3.87
N LEU A 51 8.35 2.12 3.68
CA LEU A 51 8.96 3.41 3.98
C LEU A 51 8.24 4.05 5.17
N VAL A 52 8.87 5.05 5.78
CA VAL A 52 8.32 5.79 6.90
C VAL A 52 8.14 7.24 6.48
N LEU A 53 6.89 7.72 6.47
CA LEU A 53 6.53 9.11 6.09
C LEU A 53 5.89 9.85 7.26
N THR A 54 6.26 11.12 7.43
CA THR A 54 5.54 12.06 8.30
C THR A 54 4.30 12.57 7.58
N GLU A 55 3.25 13.01 8.28
CA GLU A 55 2.17 13.73 7.59
C GLU A 55 2.67 15.04 6.99
N GLY A 56 2.19 15.39 5.80
CA GLY A 56 2.57 16.61 5.11
C GLY A 56 2.84 16.38 3.62
N ASP A 57 3.46 17.38 3.01
CA ASP A 57 3.81 17.38 1.60
C ASP A 57 5.16 16.69 1.37
N HIS A 58 5.21 15.89 0.32
CA HIS A 58 6.35 15.07 -0.09
C HIS A 58 6.54 15.17 -1.59
N VAL A 59 7.72 14.76 -2.06
CA VAL A 59 8.03 14.68 -3.49
C VAL A 59 8.61 13.32 -3.82
N MET A 60 7.97 12.59 -4.73
CA MET A 60 8.55 11.40 -5.34
C MET A 60 9.21 11.76 -6.68
N LYS A 61 10.45 11.34 -6.88
CA LYS A 61 11.14 11.37 -8.17
C LYS A 61 11.23 9.95 -8.71
N PHE A 62 10.82 9.78 -9.96
CA PHE A 62 10.91 8.51 -10.67
C PHE A 62 11.17 8.80 -12.15
N ARG A 63 12.24 8.19 -12.69
CA ARG A 63 12.77 8.53 -14.02
C ARG A 63 12.99 10.05 -14.12
N ASP A 64 12.61 10.67 -15.23
CA ASP A 64 12.76 12.11 -15.46
C ASP A 64 11.59 12.95 -14.93
N SER A 65 10.77 12.40 -14.04
CA SER A 65 9.56 13.05 -13.53
C SER A 65 9.58 13.23 -12.01
N SER A 66 8.98 14.34 -11.57
CA SER A 66 8.82 14.69 -10.17
C SER A 66 7.34 14.82 -9.86
N PHE A 67 6.92 14.20 -8.76
CA PHE A 67 5.52 14.02 -8.41
C PHE A 67 5.30 14.47 -6.97
N PRO A 68 4.74 15.67 -6.75
CA PRO A 68 4.35 16.11 -5.43
C PRO A 68 3.14 15.32 -4.95
N PHE A 69 3.11 14.99 -3.66
CA PHE A 69 1.96 14.35 -3.02
C PHE A 69 1.86 14.76 -1.55
N THR A 70 0.65 14.72 -1.00
CA THR A 70 0.43 14.99 0.43
C THR A 70 0.08 13.68 1.12
N PHE A 71 0.89 13.26 2.09
CA PHE A 71 0.55 12.16 2.98
C PHE A 71 -0.27 12.69 4.16
N LYS A 72 -1.45 12.11 4.36
CA LYS A 72 -2.27 12.31 5.55
C LYS A 72 -2.65 10.96 6.08
N LYS A 73 -2.50 10.75 7.38
CA LYS A 73 -3.03 9.56 8.04
C LYS A 73 -4.56 9.64 7.96
N ASP A 74 -5.19 8.52 7.66
CA ASP A 74 -6.64 8.45 7.83
C ASP A 74 -6.97 8.48 9.33
N LYS A 75 -8.06 9.17 9.71
CA LYS A 75 -8.43 9.47 11.10
C LYS A 75 -8.62 8.21 11.94
N ASP A 76 -8.98 7.10 11.30
CA ASP A 76 -9.21 5.81 11.94
C ASP A 76 -7.98 4.88 11.93
N GLY A 77 -6.85 5.33 11.38
CA GLY A 77 -5.59 4.58 11.35
C GLY A 77 -5.60 3.32 10.48
N GLN A 78 -6.64 3.11 9.66
CA GLN A 78 -6.83 1.91 8.84
C GLN A 78 -6.61 2.13 7.33
N GLY A 79 -6.36 3.37 6.89
CA GLY A 79 -5.95 3.65 5.52
C GLY A 79 -4.45 3.45 5.36
N GLU A 80 -4.03 2.31 4.82
CA GLU A 80 -2.66 2.16 4.33
C GLU A 80 -2.50 2.91 3.01
N LEU A 81 -1.39 3.63 2.86
CA LEU A 81 -1.00 4.19 1.57
C LEU A 81 -0.11 3.17 0.85
N LEU A 82 -0.47 2.85 -0.38
CA LEU A 82 0.38 2.11 -1.31
C LEU A 82 0.87 3.05 -2.42
N ILE A 83 2.18 3.22 -2.51
CA ILE A 83 2.86 3.94 -3.58
C ILE A 83 3.16 2.95 -4.71
N ASN A 84 2.68 3.27 -5.91
CA ASN A 84 2.79 2.50 -7.15
C ASN A 84 3.47 3.36 -8.22
N PRO A 85 4.82 3.42 -8.24
CA PRO A 85 5.56 4.28 -9.17
C PRO A 85 5.31 3.92 -10.65
N THR A 86 4.96 2.67 -10.91
CA THR A 86 4.74 2.16 -12.28
C THR A 86 3.34 2.42 -12.83
N ARG A 87 2.40 2.88 -11.99
CA ARG A 87 0.98 3.03 -12.34
C ARG A 87 0.34 1.74 -12.85
N SER A 88 0.85 0.59 -12.42
CA SER A 88 0.26 -0.71 -12.75
C SER A 88 -1.12 -0.86 -12.13
N ILE A 89 -1.92 -1.76 -12.69
CA ILE A 89 -3.28 -2.03 -12.21
C ILE A 89 -3.23 -2.81 -10.89
N TYR A 90 -4.05 -2.39 -9.93
CA TYR A 90 -4.33 -3.12 -8.68
C TYR A 90 -5.83 -3.37 -8.55
N VAL A 91 -6.17 -4.47 -7.88
CA VAL A 91 -7.54 -4.85 -7.55
C VAL A 91 -7.71 -4.80 -6.04
N ILE A 92 -8.68 -4.01 -5.58
CA ILE A 92 -9.19 -4.12 -4.22
C ILE A 92 -10.39 -5.06 -4.28
N ASP A 93 -10.24 -6.25 -3.70
CA ASP A 93 -11.30 -7.26 -3.59
C ASP A 93 -11.93 -7.21 -2.22
N LYS A 94 -13.25 -6.99 -2.18
CA LYS A 94 -14.06 -7.01 -0.97
C LYS A 94 -14.90 -8.28 -0.97
N THR A 95 -14.63 -9.17 -0.02
CA THR A 95 -15.40 -10.40 0.18
C THR A 95 -16.18 -10.30 1.49
N ILE A 96 -17.46 -10.68 1.46
CA ILE A 96 -18.31 -10.71 2.65
C ILE A 96 -18.75 -12.17 2.87
N TYR A 97 -18.40 -12.72 4.02
CA TYR A 97 -18.88 -14.02 4.47
C TYR A 97 -20.06 -13.82 5.42
N THR A 98 -21.13 -14.61 5.29
CA THR A 98 -22.29 -14.55 6.20
C THR A 98 -22.59 -15.93 6.79
N ARG A 99 -23.33 -15.98 7.90
CA ARG A 99 -23.71 -17.25 8.55
C ARG A 99 -24.82 -18.02 7.83
N LEU A 100 -25.68 -17.34 7.06
CA LEU A 100 -26.85 -17.95 6.39
C LEU A 100 -26.50 -18.65 5.08
N SER A 101 -25.43 -18.21 4.43
CA SER A 101 -24.78 -18.91 3.35
C SER A 101 -23.29 -18.62 3.49
N LEU A 102 -22.45 -19.66 3.53
CA LEU A 102 -20.99 -19.48 3.58
C LEU A 102 -20.47 -18.61 2.41
N GLU A 103 -21.30 -18.32 1.41
CA GLU A 103 -21.09 -17.26 0.42
C GLU A 103 -22.33 -16.37 0.28
N SER A 104 -22.23 -15.10 0.68
CA SER A 104 -23.03 -14.03 0.10
C SER A 104 -22.06 -13.15 -0.69
N TYR A 105 -21.83 -13.55 -1.94
CA TYR A 105 -20.73 -13.06 -2.76
C TYR A 105 -20.94 -11.63 -3.28
N ASN A 106 -20.87 -10.63 -2.41
CA ASN A 106 -20.86 -9.21 -2.81
C ASN A 106 -19.43 -8.75 -3.12
N ARG A 107 -18.86 -9.29 -4.21
CA ARG A 107 -17.54 -8.87 -4.74
C ARG A 107 -17.66 -7.48 -5.35
N GLN A 108 -17.14 -6.48 -4.67
CA GLN A 108 -16.91 -5.16 -5.25
C GLN A 108 -15.49 -5.07 -5.75
N LEU A 109 -15.31 -5.17 -7.07
CA LEU A 109 -14.04 -4.94 -7.74
C LEU A 109 -13.87 -3.45 -7.98
N ARG A 110 -12.85 -2.85 -7.36
CA ARG A 110 -12.31 -1.58 -7.85
C ARG A 110 -10.96 -1.87 -8.47
N ALA A 111 -10.92 -1.96 -9.80
CA ALA A 111 -9.69 -1.65 -10.51
C ALA A 111 -9.46 -0.16 -10.26
N VAL A 112 -8.35 0.21 -9.63
CA VAL A 112 -8.01 1.63 -9.45
C VAL A 112 -7.37 2.06 -10.77
N PRO A 113 -8.10 2.75 -11.68
CA PRO A 113 -7.50 3.21 -12.91
C PRO A 113 -6.63 4.42 -12.56
N SER A 114 -5.50 4.51 -13.25
CA SER A 114 -4.55 5.62 -13.25
C SER A 114 -5.17 6.90 -13.85
N ASN A 115 -6.34 7.38 -13.43
CA ASN A 115 -7.05 8.45 -14.15
C ASN A 115 -7.41 9.71 -13.34
N ASP A 116 -6.71 9.98 -12.24
CA ASP A 116 -6.74 11.30 -11.61
C ASP A 116 -5.31 11.86 -11.59
N LYS A 117 -5.01 12.80 -12.49
CA LYS A 117 -3.68 13.17 -13.03
C LYS A 117 -2.58 13.57 -12.01
N THR A 118 -2.86 13.53 -10.70
CA THR A 118 -1.90 13.77 -9.62
C THR A 118 -1.82 12.63 -8.60
N ASN A 119 -2.82 11.75 -8.49
CA ASN A 119 -2.92 10.67 -7.49
C ASN A 119 -2.75 9.25 -8.06
N GLU A 120 -2.40 9.10 -9.35
CA GLU A 120 -2.36 7.80 -10.06
C GLU A 120 -1.33 6.79 -9.48
N MET A 121 -0.36 7.27 -8.70
CA MET A 121 0.65 6.44 -8.07
C MET A 121 0.34 6.19 -6.59
N PHE A 122 -0.71 6.75 -6.04
CA PHE A 122 -1.05 6.68 -4.63
C PHE A 122 -2.38 5.98 -4.49
N ILE A 123 -2.32 4.70 -4.13
CA ILE A 123 -3.50 3.89 -3.89
C ILE A 123 -3.82 4.00 -2.41
N THR A 124 -4.94 4.63 -2.11
CA THR A 124 -5.50 4.70 -0.76
C THR A 124 -6.70 3.78 -0.66
N GLY A 125 -6.84 3.11 0.48
CA GLY A 125 -7.97 2.25 0.74
C GLY A 125 -7.87 1.61 2.11
N GLU A 126 -9.02 1.14 2.58
CA GLU A 126 -9.11 0.30 3.76
C GLU A 126 -9.03 -1.16 3.31
N TRP A 127 -7.86 -1.77 3.44
CA TRP A 127 -7.68 -3.21 3.25
C TRP A 127 -7.21 -3.87 4.54
N THR A 128 -7.75 -5.04 4.81
CA THR A 128 -7.42 -5.87 5.98
C THR A 128 -6.19 -6.74 5.72
N TYR A 129 -5.95 -7.08 4.45
CA TYR A 129 -4.84 -7.92 4.01
C TYR A 129 -4.05 -7.20 2.91
N ASN A 130 -2.74 -7.05 3.13
CA ASN A 130 -1.83 -6.37 2.21
C ASN A 130 -1.37 -7.32 1.10
N LEU A 131 -0.52 -6.81 0.20
CA LEU A 131 0.06 -7.58 -0.92
C LEU A 131 0.75 -8.89 -0.49
N LYS A 132 1.25 -8.96 0.75
CA LYS A 132 1.97 -10.11 1.31
C LYS A 132 1.08 -11.09 2.07
N ASP A 133 -0.10 -10.64 2.51
CA ASP A 133 -0.90 -11.41 3.46
C ASP A 133 -1.86 -12.31 2.68
N GLU A 134 -1.98 -13.58 3.07
CA GLU A 134 -3.02 -14.45 2.54
C GLU A 134 -4.36 -14.08 3.17
N ALA A 135 -5.35 -13.71 2.34
CA ALA A 135 -6.71 -13.55 2.82
C ALA A 135 -7.29 -14.96 3.07
N PRO A 136 -8.00 -15.16 4.20
CA PRO A 136 -8.57 -16.45 4.52
C PRO A 136 -9.66 -16.79 3.51
N GLY A 137 -9.61 -18.01 3.00
CA GLY A 137 -10.65 -18.58 2.16
C GLY A 137 -11.92 -18.90 2.95
N PRO A 138 -12.99 -19.34 2.26
CA PRO A 138 -14.30 -19.59 2.87
C PRO A 138 -14.25 -20.58 4.05
N THR A 139 -13.40 -21.60 3.96
CA THR A 139 -13.24 -22.63 5.00
C THR A 139 -12.63 -22.10 6.29
N ASN A 140 -11.77 -21.08 6.20
CA ASN A 140 -11.09 -20.48 7.35
C ASN A 140 -11.80 -19.21 7.84
N ALA A 141 -12.63 -18.58 7.01
CA ALA A 141 -13.40 -17.40 7.36
C ALA A 141 -14.38 -17.66 8.51
N GLY A 142 -15.00 -18.84 8.56
CA GLY A 142 -15.92 -19.22 9.64
C GLY A 142 -15.27 -19.22 11.03
N ALA A 143 -13.98 -19.58 11.13
CA ALA A 143 -13.23 -19.56 12.39
C ALA A 143 -12.88 -18.13 12.87
N LEU A 144 -12.96 -17.14 11.98
CA LEU A 144 -12.69 -15.74 12.28
C LEU A 144 -13.95 -14.97 12.66
N MET A 145 -15.15 -15.54 12.45
CA MET A 145 -16.41 -14.94 12.86
C MET A 145 -16.63 -15.16 14.36
N LYS A 146 -16.77 -14.09 15.13
CA LYS A 146 -17.15 -14.22 16.55
C LYS A 146 -18.59 -14.74 16.66
N ASP A 147 -18.95 -15.32 17.81
CA ASP A 147 -20.25 -15.98 18.05
C ASP A 147 -21.47 -15.12 17.71
N ASN A 148 -21.35 -13.78 17.84
CA ASN A 148 -22.41 -12.82 17.56
C ASN A 148 -22.25 -12.08 16.22
N ASP A 149 -21.19 -12.34 15.46
CA ASP A 149 -20.96 -11.68 14.17
C ASP A 149 -21.84 -12.33 13.09
N TYR A 150 -22.70 -11.52 12.46
CA TYR A 150 -23.55 -11.99 11.36
C TYR A 150 -22.81 -12.03 10.01
N GLN A 151 -21.74 -11.23 9.90
CA GLN A 151 -20.94 -11.09 8.69
C GLN A 151 -19.45 -10.85 9.02
N LEU A 152 -18.57 -11.36 8.18
CA LEU A 152 -17.14 -11.03 8.16
C LEU A 152 -16.82 -10.34 6.83
N LYS A 153 -16.36 -9.09 6.91
CA LYS A 153 -15.88 -8.32 5.76
C LYS A 153 -14.38 -8.49 5.66
N ILE A 154 -13.91 -8.97 4.51
CA ILE A 154 -12.51 -9.08 4.16
C ILE A 154 -12.25 -8.14 3.00
N VAL A 155 -11.24 -7.29 3.13
CA VAL A 155 -10.77 -6.47 2.01
C VAL A 155 -9.30 -6.79 1.78
N LYS A 156 -8.96 -7.22 0.57
CA LYS A 156 -7.59 -7.53 0.18
C LYS A 156 -7.21 -6.77 -1.08
N ILE A 157 -6.00 -6.25 -1.09
CA ILE A 157 -5.38 -5.67 -2.28
C ILE A 157 -4.53 -6.70 -3.02
N TYR A 158 -4.62 -6.72 -4.34
CA TYR A 158 -3.85 -7.56 -5.24
C TYR A 158 -3.21 -6.73 -6.34
N ARG A 159 -2.02 -7.13 -6.81
CA ARG A 159 -1.54 -6.68 -8.12
C ARG A 159 -2.45 -7.28 -9.20
N GLY A 160 -2.68 -6.55 -10.28
CA GLY A 160 -3.62 -7.00 -11.32
C GLY A 160 -3.26 -8.37 -11.93
N LYS A 161 -1.96 -8.64 -12.11
CA LYS A 161 -1.46 -9.93 -12.63
C LYS A 161 -1.74 -11.11 -11.69
N ASP A 162 -1.84 -10.86 -10.39
CA ASP A 162 -2.03 -11.88 -9.36
C ASP A 162 -3.51 -12.16 -9.09
N TYR A 163 -4.41 -11.33 -9.63
CA TYR A 163 -5.85 -11.43 -9.42
C TYR A 163 -6.54 -12.16 -10.57
N TRP A 164 -7.08 -13.35 -10.31
CA TRP A 164 -7.79 -14.16 -11.30
C TRP A 164 -9.30 -14.15 -11.07
N TYR A 165 -10.06 -13.83 -12.12
CA TYR A 165 -11.51 -13.97 -12.16
C TYR A 165 -11.93 -15.44 -12.34
N GLY A 166 -13.19 -15.73 -12.02
CA GLY A 166 -13.76 -17.08 -12.16
C GLY A 166 -13.88 -17.58 -13.60
N ASP A 167 -13.71 -16.70 -14.59
CA ASP A 167 -13.70 -17.02 -16.01
C ASP A 167 -12.31 -17.41 -16.55
N GLY A 168 -11.31 -17.50 -15.67
CA GLY A 168 -9.94 -17.88 -16.03
C GLY A 168 -9.09 -16.74 -16.61
N ARG A 169 -9.59 -15.49 -16.60
CA ARG A 169 -8.80 -14.29 -16.94
C ARG A 169 -8.27 -13.59 -15.69
N ASN A 170 -7.10 -12.97 -15.76
CA ASN A 170 -6.64 -12.07 -14.70
C ASN A 170 -7.14 -10.63 -14.88
N ALA A 171 -6.84 -9.74 -13.94
CA ALA A 171 -7.24 -8.33 -14.02
C ALA A 171 -6.53 -7.52 -15.11
N LEU A 172 -5.53 -8.11 -15.78
CA LEU A 172 -4.90 -7.57 -16.99
C LEU A 172 -5.54 -8.12 -18.27
N GLY A 173 -6.48 -9.07 -18.17
CA GLY A 173 -7.13 -9.74 -19.29
C GLY A 173 -6.39 -10.96 -19.85
N GLU A 174 -5.27 -11.37 -19.22
CA GLU A 174 -4.49 -12.55 -19.60
C GLU A 174 -5.24 -13.83 -19.21
N LYS A 175 -5.11 -14.90 -19.99
CA LYS A 175 -5.74 -16.21 -19.73
C LYS A 175 -4.75 -17.18 -19.09
N LYS A 176 -5.24 -18.06 -18.22
CA LYS A 176 -4.46 -19.20 -17.70
C LYS A 176 -4.04 -20.17 -18.80
#